data_AF-A0A015N9N1-F1
#
_entry.id   AF-A0A015N9N1-F1
#
_cell.length_a   1.000
_cell.length_b   1.000
_cell.length_c   1.000
_cell.angle_alpha   90.00
_cell.angle_beta   90.00
_cell.angle_gamma   90.00
#
_symmetry.space_group_name_H-M   'P 1'
#
loop_
_entity.id
_entity.type
_entity.pdbx_description
1 polymer ?
#
loop_
_entity_poly.entity_id
_entity_poly.type
_entity_poly.pdbx_seq_one_letter_code
_entity_poly.pdbx_strand_id
1 'polypeptide(L)'
;MNAVINIITNSGGYIKEILPNYNSYYDDDYHYENYTKDTLLLISSIYENCPIIEVLMLVFPSSLEHFVEFEILLRNCQNLKKLNLIIDDNCGNYEQGAENIKELLRILNRSAPTGLKNIKIFNDSIPYLKSSEILEKSSNIYLGELTDFYC
;
A
#
# COMPACT_ATOMS: atom_id res chain seq x y z
N MET A 1 -11.58 7.90 7.28
CA MET A 1 -10.58 7.05 7.97
C MET A 1 -11.03 6.47 9.33
N ASN A 2 -11.46 7.31 10.29
CA ASN A 2 -11.63 6.92 11.71
C ASN A 2 -12.51 5.69 11.96
N ALA A 3 -13.56 5.47 11.18
CA ALA A 3 -14.42 4.29 11.34
C ALA A 3 -13.65 2.98 11.09
N VAL A 4 -12.79 2.94 10.07
CA VAL A 4 -11.98 1.75 9.74
C VAL A 4 -11.00 1.45 10.86
N ILE A 5 -10.30 2.48 11.37
CA ILE A 5 -9.37 2.36 12.49
C ILE A 5 -10.09 1.84 13.75
N ASN A 6 -11.28 2.38 14.05
CA ASN A 6 -12.08 1.92 15.18
C ASN A 6 -12.50 0.44 15.03
N ILE A 7 -12.86 0.01 13.83
CA ILE A 7 -13.20 -1.40 13.57
C ILE A 7 -11.98 -2.29 13.80
N ILE A 8 -10.82 -1.90 13.29
CA ILE A 8 -9.55 -2.64 13.43
C ILE A 8 -9.19 -2.82 14.89
N THR A 9 -9.15 -1.73 15.65
CA THR A 9 -8.75 -1.73 17.07
C THR A 9 -9.72 -2.50 17.96
N ASN A 10 -11.01 -2.56 17.61
CA ASN A 10 -12.03 -3.28 18.39
C ASN A 10 -12.33 -4.69 17.87
N SER A 11 -11.63 -5.18 16.84
CA SER A 11 -11.93 -6.46 16.20
C SER A 11 -11.46 -7.70 16.98
N GLY A 12 -10.66 -7.53 18.03
CA GLY A 12 -9.97 -8.63 18.71
C GLY A 12 -8.93 -9.34 17.84
N GLY A 13 -8.55 -8.75 16.71
CA GLY A 13 -7.54 -9.27 15.79
C GLY A 13 -7.99 -10.42 14.90
N TYR A 14 -9.29 -10.58 14.70
CA TYR A 14 -9.85 -11.62 13.82
C TYR A 14 -10.10 -11.15 12.38
N ILE A 15 -9.75 -9.91 12.04
CA ILE A 15 -9.91 -9.41 10.67
C ILE A 15 -8.91 -10.09 9.74
N LYS A 16 -9.44 -10.67 8.67
CA LYS A 16 -8.67 -11.30 7.61
C LYS A 16 -8.55 -10.46 6.35
N GLU A 17 -9.47 -9.52 6.15
CA GLU A 17 -9.55 -8.72 4.93
C GLU A 17 -9.82 -7.26 5.28
N ILE A 18 -8.98 -6.37 4.75
CA ILE A 18 -9.14 -4.91 4.88
C ILE A 18 -9.10 -4.32 3.47
N LEU A 19 -10.26 -3.87 3.01
CA LEU A 19 -10.50 -3.34 1.67
C LEU A 19 -11.23 -1.99 1.77
N PRO A 20 -10.55 -0.92 2.23
CA PRO A 20 -11.16 0.39 2.35
C PRO A 20 -11.49 0.96 0.96
N ASN A 21 -12.61 1.67 0.86
CA ASN A 21 -13.02 2.29 -0.40
C ASN A 21 -12.06 3.43 -0.76
N TYR A 22 -11.38 3.32 -1.91
CA TYR A 22 -10.47 4.34 -2.44
C TYR A 22 -11.09 5.74 -2.52
N ASN A 23 -12.38 5.84 -2.90
CA ASN A 23 -13.07 7.14 -3.00
C ASN A 23 -13.28 7.81 -1.63
N SER A 24 -13.08 7.10 -0.52
CA SER A 24 -13.15 7.70 0.82
C SER A 24 -11.87 8.46 1.23
N TYR A 25 -10.83 8.43 0.38
CA TYR A 25 -9.56 9.11 0.59
C TYR A 25 -9.47 10.46 -0.15
N TYR A 26 -10.27 10.66 -1.21
CA TYR A 26 -10.32 11.88 -2.01
C TYR A 26 -11.64 12.60 -1.74
N ASP A 27 -11.68 13.34 -0.63
CA ASP A 27 -12.64 14.42 -0.43
C ASP A 27 -11.92 15.72 -0.80
N ASP A 28 -12.50 16.56 -1.65
CA ASP A 28 -11.83 17.77 -2.18
C ASP A 28 -11.44 18.77 -1.06
N ASP A 29 -12.04 18.64 0.12
CA ASP A 29 -11.73 19.41 1.33
C ASP A 29 -10.66 18.73 2.24
N TYR A 30 -10.11 17.57 1.85
CA TYR A 30 -9.17 16.81 2.67
C TYR A 30 -7.74 17.32 2.49
N HIS A 31 -7.24 18.05 3.49
CA HIS A 31 -5.84 18.50 3.51
C HIS A 31 -4.86 17.31 3.44
N TYR A 32 -3.86 17.40 2.56
CA TYR A 32 -2.80 16.41 2.37
C TYR A 32 -2.11 15.96 3.67
N GLU A 33 -1.95 16.88 4.63
CA GLU A 33 -1.40 16.56 5.96
C GLU A 33 -2.30 15.60 6.76
N ASN A 34 -3.62 15.80 6.74
CA ASN A 34 -4.56 14.91 7.41
C ASN A 34 -4.57 13.54 6.75
N TYR A 35 -4.55 13.51 5.41
CA TYR A 35 -4.47 12.27 4.64
C TYR A 35 -3.22 11.45 5.00
N THR A 36 -2.05 12.08 4.96
CA THR A 36 -0.75 11.47 5.30
C THR A 36 -0.76 10.92 6.73
N LYS A 37 -1.30 11.67 7.68
CA LYS A 37 -1.38 11.25 9.08
C LYS A 37 -2.32 10.05 9.25
N ASP A 38 -3.45 10.10 8.59
CA ASP A 38 -4.48 9.07 8.67
C ASP A 38 -3.99 7.75 8.08
N THR A 39 -3.30 7.78 6.94
CA THR A 39 -2.75 6.57 6.29
C THR A 39 -1.68 5.92 7.16
N LEU A 40 -0.81 6.71 7.80
CA LEU A 40 0.13 6.20 8.81
C LEU A 40 -0.59 5.53 9.97
N LEU A 41 -1.61 6.19 10.54
CA LEU A 41 -2.40 5.63 11.65
C LEU A 41 -3.12 4.34 11.25
N LEU A 42 -3.58 4.23 10.01
CA LEU A 42 -4.20 3.02 9.51
C LEU A 42 -3.16 1.88 9.40
N ILE A 43 -1.99 2.13 8.79
CA ILE A 43 -0.93 1.13 8.66
C ILE A 43 -0.51 0.61 10.04
N SER A 44 -0.29 1.51 10.99
CA SER A 44 0.10 1.14 12.36
C SER A 44 -0.98 0.34 13.07
N SER A 45 -2.23 0.79 12.99
CA SER A 45 -3.36 0.07 13.57
C SER A 45 -3.49 -1.34 13.01
N ILE A 46 -3.22 -1.55 11.72
CA ILE A 46 -3.31 -2.87 11.08
C ILE A 46 -2.27 -3.81 11.65
N TYR A 47 -0.99 -3.43 11.67
CA TYR A 47 0.04 -4.36 12.10
C TYR A 47 0.02 -4.63 13.60
N GLU A 48 -0.49 -3.68 14.41
CA GLU A 48 -0.65 -3.86 15.85
C GLU A 48 -1.82 -4.78 16.21
N ASN A 49 -2.92 -4.70 15.46
CA ASN A 49 -4.18 -5.33 15.84
C ASN A 49 -4.57 -6.52 14.96
N CYS A 50 -4.08 -6.61 13.71
CA CYS A 50 -4.52 -7.60 12.72
C CYS A 50 -3.36 -8.45 12.16
N PRO A 51 -2.57 -9.17 13.00
CA PRO A 51 -1.43 -9.95 12.54
C PRO A 51 -1.82 -11.12 11.61
N ILE A 52 -3.09 -11.57 11.66
CA ILE A 52 -3.59 -12.69 10.84
C ILE A 52 -4.19 -12.26 9.50
N ILE A 53 -4.09 -10.98 9.13
CA ILE A 53 -4.64 -10.46 7.88
C ILE A 53 -4.11 -11.26 6.67
N GLU A 54 -5.02 -11.58 5.74
CA GLU A 54 -4.73 -12.37 4.53
C GLU A 54 -4.84 -11.51 3.26
N VAL A 55 -5.71 -10.50 3.26
CA VAL A 55 -5.98 -9.61 2.13
C VAL A 55 -5.95 -8.15 2.59
N LEU A 56 -5.13 -7.34 1.92
CA LEU A 56 -4.99 -5.93 2.25
C LEU A 56 -5.03 -5.06 0.99
N MET A 57 -5.83 -4.00 1.03
CA MET A 57 -5.76 -2.86 0.11
C MET A 57 -5.41 -1.61 0.90
N LEU A 58 -4.44 -0.83 0.40
CA LEU A 58 -4.06 0.46 0.98
C LEU A 58 -3.94 1.51 -0.10
N VAL A 59 -4.34 2.74 0.25
CA VAL A 59 -3.84 3.93 -0.42
C VAL A 59 -2.56 4.33 0.28
N PHE A 60 -1.52 4.62 -0.51
CA PHE A 60 -0.15 4.69 -0.04
C PHE A 60 0.54 5.97 -0.52
N PRO A 61 0.63 7.00 0.33
CA PRO A 61 1.51 8.14 0.09
C PRO A 61 2.96 7.68 0.20
N SER A 62 3.82 7.95 -0.78
CA SER A 62 5.23 7.51 -0.72
C SER A 62 6.14 8.43 0.10
N SER A 63 5.76 8.76 1.34
CA SER A 63 6.67 9.44 2.28
C SER A 63 7.67 8.46 2.92
N LEU A 64 8.77 8.97 3.47
CA LEU A 64 9.75 8.14 4.17
C LEU A 64 9.13 7.36 5.33
N GLU A 65 8.26 8.01 6.10
CA GLU A 65 7.54 7.40 7.23
C GLU A 65 6.64 6.26 6.76
N HIS A 66 5.95 6.43 5.62
CA HIS A 66 5.10 5.39 5.06
C HIS A 66 5.88 4.14 4.68
N PHE A 67 7.06 4.30 4.09
CA PHE A 67 7.93 3.17 3.78
C PHE A 67 8.38 2.42 5.03
N VAL A 68 8.71 3.14 6.11
CA VAL A 68 9.11 2.54 7.40
C VAL A 68 7.94 1.76 8.01
N GLU A 69 6.77 2.39 8.14
CA GLU A 69 5.57 1.77 8.72
C GLU A 69 5.10 0.56 7.90
N PHE A 70 5.17 0.66 6.56
CA PHE A 70 4.82 -0.44 5.67
C PHE A 70 5.77 -1.63 5.79
N GLU A 71 7.07 -1.38 5.97
CA GLU A 71 8.03 -2.45 6.21
C GLU A 71 7.75 -3.16 7.55
N ILE A 72 7.37 -2.41 8.60
CA ILE A 72 6.91 -2.98 9.87
C ILE A 72 5.65 -3.82 9.66
N LEU A 73 4.68 -3.33 8.88
CA LEU A 73 3.46 -4.07 8.55
C LEU A 73 3.78 -5.42 7.90
N LEU A 74 4.61 -5.44 6.86
CA LEU A 74 4.96 -6.68 6.18
C LEU A 74 5.62 -7.69 7.11
N ARG A 75 6.46 -7.22 8.04
CA ARG A 75 7.14 -8.09 9.02
C ARG A 75 6.20 -8.67 10.07
N ASN A 76 5.16 -7.95 10.48
CA ASN A 76 4.21 -8.41 11.50
C ASN A 76 3.03 -9.22 10.92
N CYS A 77 2.58 -8.88 9.71
CA CYS A 77 1.43 -9.52 9.05
C CYS A 77 1.83 -10.73 8.19
N GLN A 78 2.44 -11.76 8.80
CA GLN A 78 3.00 -12.91 8.07
C GLN A 78 1.99 -13.82 7.37
N ASN A 79 0.69 -13.63 7.63
CA ASN A 79 -0.39 -14.37 6.96
C ASN A 79 -0.87 -13.72 5.65
N LEU A 80 -0.28 -12.59 5.25
CA LEU A 80 -0.70 -11.84 4.07
C LEU A 80 -0.47 -12.64 2.78
N LYS A 81 -1.53 -12.79 1.98
CA LYS A 81 -1.55 -13.54 0.71
C LYS A 81 -1.79 -12.64 -0.49
N LYS A 82 -2.54 -11.54 -0.29
CA LYS A 82 -2.90 -10.58 -1.32
C LYS A 82 -2.68 -9.15 -0.82
N LEU A 83 -2.05 -8.33 -1.65
CA LEU A 83 -1.77 -6.94 -1.38
C LEU A 83 -2.10 -6.09 -2.60
N ASN A 84 -2.95 -5.08 -2.43
CA ASN A 84 -3.21 -4.05 -3.43
C ASN A 84 -2.74 -2.71 -2.87
N LEU A 85 -1.86 -2.01 -3.59
CA LEU A 85 -1.37 -0.69 -3.24
C LEU A 85 -1.79 0.29 -4.32
N ILE A 86 -2.41 1.38 -3.91
CA ILE A 86 -2.72 2.50 -4.78
C ILE A 86 -1.82 3.63 -4.32
N ILE A 87 -0.76 3.89 -5.08
CA ILE A 87 0.26 4.86 -4.69
C ILE A 87 -0.20 6.23 -5.16
N ASP A 88 -0.36 7.12 -4.19
CA ASP A 88 -0.80 8.49 -4.39
C ASP A 88 0.39 9.43 -4.24
N ASP A 89 1.17 9.52 -5.31
CA ASP A 89 2.34 10.39 -5.39
C ASP A 89 2.00 11.69 -6.11
N ASN A 90 2.63 12.77 -5.70
CA ASN A 90 2.38 14.11 -6.23
C ASN A 90 2.54 14.12 -7.77
N CYS A 91 1.43 14.38 -8.48
CA CYS A 91 1.24 14.09 -9.91
C CYS A 91 2.15 14.87 -10.88
N GLY A 92 3.06 15.71 -10.38
CA GLY A 92 3.98 16.51 -11.19
C GLY A 92 5.37 15.92 -11.39
N ASN A 93 5.77 14.90 -10.59
CA ASN A 93 7.13 14.37 -10.63
C ASN A 93 7.15 12.84 -10.80
N TYR A 94 6.87 12.40 -12.03
CA TYR A 94 6.85 10.98 -12.40
C TYR A 94 8.19 10.27 -12.24
N GLU A 95 9.32 10.98 -12.35
CA GLU A 95 10.64 10.38 -12.10
C GLU A 95 10.81 10.01 -10.62
N GLN A 96 10.38 10.89 -9.71
CA GLN A 96 10.38 10.59 -8.28
C GLN A 96 9.41 9.46 -7.95
N GLY A 97 8.20 9.46 -8.54
CA GLY A 97 7.23 8.38 -8.35
C GLY A 97 7.77 7.03 -8.84
N ALA A 98 8.51 7.01 -9.95
CA ALA A 98 9.20 5.82 -10.43
C ALA A 98 10.26 5.32 -9.41
N GLU A 99 11.03 6.21 -8.78
CA GLU A 99 11.98 5.80 -7.74
C GLU A 99 11.29 5.32 -6.46
N ASN A 100 10.15 5.93 -6.09
CA ASN A 100 9.32 5.48 -4.97
C ASN A 100 8.81 4.04 -5.19
N ILE A 101 8.34 3.73 -6.39
CA ILE A 101 7.94 2.37 -6.77
C ILE A 101 9.13 1.41 -6.66
N LYS A 102 10.34 1.82 -7.08
CA LYS A 102 11.53 0.97 -6.93
C LYS A 102 11.85 0.68 -5.48
N GLU A 103 11.76 1.67 -4.60
CA GLU A 103 11.98 1.48 -3.16
C GLU A 103 10.93 0.55 -2.55
N LEU A 104 9.65 0.73 -2.89
CA LEU A 104 8.57 -0.18 -2.50
C LEU A 104 8.87 -1.63 -2.90
N LEU A 105 9.33 -1.83 -4.14
CA LEU A 105 9.70 -3.15 -4.64
C LEU A 105 10.97 -3.70 -3.95
N ARG A 106 11.87 -2.87 -3.42
CA ARG A 106 13.01 -3.33 -2.59
C ARG A 106 12.52 -3.76 -1.20
N ILE A 107 11.58 -3.02 -0.61
CA ILE A 107 10.92 -3.36 0.66
C ILE A 107 10.18 -4.70 0.56
N LEU A 108 9.36 -4.87 -0.49
CA LEU A 108 8.65 -6.12 -0.73
C LEU A 108 9.63 -7.30 -0.84
N ASN A 109 10.74 -7.14 -1.57
CA ASN A 109 11.72 -8.22 -1.71
C ASN A 109 12.39 -8.62 -0.39
N ARG A 110 12.61 -7.68 0.53
CA ARG A 110 13.32 -7.94 1.80
C ARG A 110 12.41 -8.30 2.98
N SER A 111 11.14 -7.86 2.95
CA SER A 111 10.25 -7.92 4.13
C SER A 111 8.89 -8.57 3.86
N ALA A 112 8.52 -8.87 2.61
CA ALA A 112 7.23 -9.51 2.33
C ALA A 112 7.13 -10.91 2.97
N PRO A 113 5.95 -11.28 3.49
CA PRO A 113 5.70 -12.65 3.92
C PRO A 113 5.87 -13.66 2.78
N THR A 114 6.41 -14.85 3.08
CA THR A 114 6.58 -15.93 2.09
C THR A 114 5.27 -16.35 1.42
N GLY A 115 4.13 -16.16 2.09
CA GLY A 115 2.80 -16.46 1.57
C GLY A 115 2.23 -15.42 0.59
N LEU A 116 2.87 -14.26 0.43
CA LEU A 116 2.39 -13.17 -0.40
C LEU A 116 2.61 -13.50 -1.88
N LYS A 117 1.50 -13.75 -2.61
CA LYS A 117 1.54 -14.21 -4.01
C LYS A 117 0.80 -13.33 -5.01
N ASN A 118 -0.08 -12.45 -4.55
CA ASN A 118 -0.80 -11.56 -5.43
C ASN A 118 -0.56 -10.12 -4.98
N ILE A 119 0.36 -9.45 -5.65
CA ILE A 119 0.68 -8.05 -5.39
C ILE A 119 0.20 -7.24 -6.58
N LYS A 120 -0.61 -6.22 -6.35
CA LYS A 120 -1.01 -5.24 -7.36
C LYS A 120 -0.57 -3.86 -6.89
N ILE A 121 0.10 -3.13 -7.76
CA ILE A 121 0.53 -1.75 -7.49
C ILE A 121 -0.01 -0.89 -8.62
N PHE A 122 -0.72 0.17 -8.24
CA PHE A 122 -1.32 1.13 -9.15
C PHE A 122 -0.68 2.51 -8.94
N ASN A 123 -0.14 3.11 -9.99
CA ASN A 123 0.48 4.44 -9.97
C ASN A 123 0.73 4.97 -11.39
N ASP A 124 0.51 6.27 -11.60
CA ASP A 124 0.69 6.90 -12.92
C ASP A 124 2.16 7.06 -13.34
N SER A 125 3.11 6.81 -12.43
CA SER A 125 4.55 6.83 -12.73
C SER A 125 5.07 5.48 -13.26
N ILE A 126 4.23 4.44 -13.30
CA ILE A 126 4.63 3.12 -13.82
C ILE A 126 5.17 3.16 -15.27
N PRO A 127 4.57 3.92 -16.21
CA PRO A 127 5.12 4.07 -17.56
C PRO A 127 6.54 4.65 -17.62
N TYR A 128 6.99 5.31 -16.55
CA TYR A 128 8.30 5.95 -16.44
C TYR A 128 9.36 5.02 -15.82
N LEU A 129 8.99 3.81 -15.42
CA LEU A 129 9.94 2.77 -15.03
C LEU A 129 10.70 2.29 -16.28
N LYS A 130 12.03 2.15 -16.18
CA LYS A 130 12.82 1.61 -17.30
C LYS A 130 12.47 0.13 -17.50
N SER A 131 12.50 -0.33 -18.74
CA SER A 131 12.17 -1.73 -19.10
C SER A 131 13.00 -2.78 -18.35
N SER A 132 14.26 -2.51 -18.05
CA SER A 132 15.12 -3.38 -17.22
C SER A 132 14.69 -3.43 -15.75
N GLU A 133 14.02 -2.40 -15.26
CA GLU A 133 13.53 -2.28 -13.88
C GLU A 133 12.19 -3.02 -13.68
N ILE A 134 11.44 -3.23 -14.77
CA ILE A 134 10.22 -4.04 -14.84
C ILE A 134 10.54 -5.54 -14.97
N LEU A 135 11.65 -5.88 -15.66
CA LEU A 135 11.97 -7.25 -16.07
C LEU A 135 12.51 -8.16 -14.96
N GLU A 136 12.93 -7.62 -13.81
CA GLU A 136 13.59 -8.40 -12.74
C GLU A 136 12.68 -8.89 -11.61
N LYS A 137 11.36 -8.63 -11.60
CA LYS A 137 10.56 -8.94 -10.40
C LYS A 137 9.39 -9.88 -10.67
N SER A 138 9.60 -11.12 -10.20
CA SER A 138 8.66 -12.15 -9.74
C SER A 138 7.27 -12.18 -10.40
N SER A 139 6.90 -13.33 -10.95
CA SER A 139 5.62 -13.71 -11.59
C SER A 139 4.31 -13.39 -10.82
N ASN A 140 4.41 -12.71 -9.69
CA ASN A 140 3.39 -12.51 -8.66
C ASN A 140 3.03 -11.02 -8.47
N ILE A 141 3.73 -10.10 -9.16
CA ILE A 141 3.49 -8.65 -9.08
C ILE A 141 2.88 -8.15 -10.39
N TYR A 142 1.74 -7.46 -10.26
CA TYR A 142 1.11 -6.70 -11.33
C TYR A 142 1.33 -5.21 -11.09
N LEU A 143 1.79 -4.51 -12.12
CA LEU A 143 1.95 -3.06 -12.15
C LEU A 143 0.94 -2.52 -13.17
N GLY A 144 0.08 -1.59 -12.77
CA GLY A 144 -0.90 -0.92 -13.64
C GLY A 144 -0.99 0.58 -13.36
N GLU A 145 -1.56 1.33 -14.29
CA GLU A 145 -1.82 2.77 -14.09
C GLU A 145 -3.06 2.97 -13.19
N LEU A 146 -3.29 4.18 -12.65
CA LEU A 146 -4.50 4.40 -11.82
C LEU A 146 -5.78 4.16 -12.62
N THR A 147 -5.77 4.44 -13.92
CA THR A 147 -6.88 4.16 -14.85
C THR A 147 -7.28 2.68 -14.91
N ASP A 148 -6.32 1.76 -14.74
CA ASP A 148 -6.56 0.31 -14.68
C ASP A 148 -7.29 -0.12 -13.40
N PHE A 149 -7.28 0.71 -12.35
CA PHE A 149 -7.99 0.43 -11.11
C PHE A 149 -9.49 0.74 -11.21
N TYR A 150 -9.88 1.71 -12.05
CA TYR A 150 -11.27 2.17 -12.17
C TYR A 150 -12.12 1.39 -13.19
N CYS A 151 -11.53 0.43 -13.91
CA CYS A 151 -12.17 -0.32 -15.02
C CYS A 151 -12.59 -1.76 -14.65
#